data_AF-A0A3D0JM19-F1
#
_entry.id   AF-A0A3D0JM19-F1
#
_cell.length_a   1.000
_cell.length_b   1.000
_cell.length_c   1.000
_cell.angle_alpha   90.00
_cell.angle_beta   90.00
_cell.angle_gamma   90.00
#
_symmetry.space_group_name_H-M   'P 1'
#
loop_
_entity.id
_entity.type
_entity.pdbx_description
1 polymer ?
#
loop_
_entity_poly.entity_id
_entity_poly.type
_entity_poly.pdbx_seq_one_letter_code
_entity_poly.pdbx_strand_id
1 'polypeptide(L)' 'DHFPDREQARKAADEDYCGGYSWLAGYAQELTEETSSIPPHLAMYIDYRAMARDMEYSGNVFTLETGFEQVHVFWNR' A
#
# COMPACT_ATOMS: atom_id res chain seq x y z
N ASP A 1 -10.60 14.37 2.10
CA ASP A 1 -10.08 15.24 1.02
C ASP A 1 -9.02 14.58 0.14
N HIS A 2 -9.11 13.27 -0.17
CA HIS A 2 -8.16 12.63 -1.08
C HIS A 2 -8.49 12.84 -2.57
N PHE A 3 -9.76 13.14 -2.88
CA PHE A 3 -10.21 13.38 -4.25
C PHE A 3 -11.06 14.65 -4.32
N PRO A 4 -10.71 15.61 -5.19
CA PRO A 4 -11.45 16.86 -5.35
C PRO A 4 -12.77 16.67 -6.12
N ASP A 5 -12.92 15.58 -6.87
CA ASP A 5 -14.14 15.27 -7.63
C ASP A 5 -14.41 13.76 -7.76
N ARG A 6 -15.63 13.41 -8.20
CA ARG A 6 -16.11 12.02 -8.34
C ARG A 6 -15.39 11.25 -9.44
N GLU A 7 -14.90 11.94 -10.46
CA GLU A 7 -14.24 11.27 -11.59
C GLU A 7 -12.82 10.84 -11.19
N GLN A 8 -12.10 11.67 -10.45
CA GLN A 8 -10.81 11.30 -9.85
C GLN A 8 -10.96 10.18 -8.83
N ALA A 9 -11.99 10.23 -7.98
CA ALA A 9 -12.27 9.13 -7.04
C ALA A 9 -12.53 7.80 -7.77
N ARG A 10 -13.28 7.84 -8.88
CA ARG A 10 -13.51 6.65 -9.71
C ARG A 10 -12.23 6.16 -10.36
N LYS A 11 -11.44 7.07 -10.95
CA LYS A 11 -10.18 6.71 -11.61
C LYS A 11 -9.24 6.00 -10.63
N ALA A 12 -9.07 6.53 -9.43
CA ALA A 12 -8.21 5.89 -8.44
C ALA A 12 -8.74 4.52 -7.99
N ALA A 13 -10.06 4.33 -7.91
CA ALA A 13 -10.65 3.03 -7.61
C ALA A 13 -10.42 2.00 -8.74
N ASP A 14 -10.45 2.45 -10.00
CA ASP A 14 -10.32 1.57 -11.17
C ASP A 14 -8.85 1.30 -11.54
N GLU A 15 -7.95 2.28 -11.40
CA GLU A 15 -6.58 2.23 -11.94
C GLU A 15 -5.47 2.15 -10.88
N ASP A 16 -5.70 2.74 -9.69
CA ASP A 16 -4.64 2.92 -8.69
C ASP A 16 -4.88 2.10 -7.39
N TYR A 17 -6.00 1.38 -7.31
CA TYR A 17 -6.33 0.54 -6.17
C TYR A 17 -5.47 -0.73 -6.13
N CYS A 18 -4.80 -0.95 -5.00
CA CYS A 18 -3.82 -2.02 -4.80
C CYS A 18 -4.36 -3.19 -3.97
N GLY A 19 -5.56 -3.07 -3.40
CA GLY A 19 -6.17 -4.12 -2.57
C GLY A 19 -6.43 -3.71 -1.12
N GLY A 20 -6.97 -4.66 -0.36
CA GLY A 20 -7.35 -4.51 1.04
C GLY A 20 -6.49 -5.40 1.95
N TYR A 21 -6.00 -4.83 3.04
CA TYR A 21 -5.04 -5.45 3.95
C TYR A 21 -5.40 -5.14 5.40
N SER A 22 -4.89 -5.93 6.35
CA SER A 22 -5.01 -5.62 7.78
C SER A 22 -4.18 -4.39 8.20
N TRP A 23 -3.11 -4.11 7.44
CA TRP A 23 -2.20 -2.99 7.64
C TRP A 23 -1.42 -2.73 6.35
N LEU A 24 -0.91 -1.51 6.15
CA LEU A 24 -0.13 -1.15 4.96
C LEU A 24 1.14 -2.02 4.77
N ALA A 25 1.69 -2.57 5.86
CA ALA A 25 2.82 -3.50 5.77
C ALA A 25 2.50 -4.80 4.99
N GLY A 26 1.22 -5.19 4.86
CA GLY A 26 0.83 -6.32 4.05
C GLY A 26 1.04 -6.02 2.57
N TYR A 27 0.65 -4.82 2.13
CA TYR A 27 0.92 -4.36 0.78
C TYR A 27 2.43 -4.21 0.51
N ALA A 28 3.18 -3.64 1.47
CA ALA A 28 4.62 -3.51 1.33
C ALA A 28 5.32 -4.88 1.16
N GLN A 29 4.83 -5.91 1.87
CA GLN A 29 5.31 -7.28 1.71
C GLN A 29 4.98 -7.84 0.33
N GLU A 30 3.70 -7.81 -0.06
CA GLU A 30 3.22 -8.31 -1.36
C GLU A 30 4.03 -7.70 -2.51
N LEU A 31 4.11 -6.36 -2.55
CA LEU A 31 4.85 -5.66 -3.60
C LEU A 31 6.33 -6.06 -3.65
N THR A 32 6.96 -6.24 -2.48
CA THR A 32 8.38 -6.62 -2.42
C THR A 32 8.59 -8.04 -2.93
N GLU A 33 7.74 -8.98 -2.53
CA GLU A 33 7.83 -10.38 -2.94
C GLU A 33 7.49 -10.58 -4.42
N GLU A 34 6.58 -9.78 -4.98
CA GLU A 34 6.23 -9.81 -6.40
C GLU A 34 7.30 -9.18 -7.31
N THR A 35 8.00 -8.16 -6.83
CA THR A 35 8.95 -7.39 -7.65
C THR A 35 10.41 -7.77 -7.44
N SER A 36 10.72 -8.52 -6.37
CA SER A 36 12.10 -8.85 -5.99
C SER A 36 12.25 -10.27 -5.46
N SER A 37 13.33 -10.94 -5.85
CA SER A 37 13.71 -12.24 -5.27
C SER A 37 14.45 -12.04 -3.94
N ILE A 38 13.80 -12.36 -2.82
CA ILE A 38 14.40 -12.23 -1.49
C ILE A 38 15.32 -13.43 -1.19
N PRO A 39 16.61 -13.23 -0.89
CA PRO A 39 17.48 -14.32 -0.43
C PRO A 39 16.97 -14.92 0.89
N PRO A 40 16.91 -16.26 1.05
CA PRO A 40 16.30 -16.89 2.23
C PRO A 40 16.91 -16.46 3.57
N HIS A 41 18.22 -16.19 3.60
CA HIS A 41 18.92 -15.74 4.80
C HIS A 41 18.62 -14.28 5.19
N LEU A 42 18.00 -13.50 4.31
CA LEU A 42 17.59 -12.11 4.57
C LEU A 42 16.10 -11.97 4.86
N ALA A 43 15.25 -12.97 4.53
CA ALA A 43 13.80 -12.86 4.63
C ALA A 43 13.31 -12.42 6.03
N MET A 44 13.90 -12.99 7.09
CA MET A 44 13.53 -12.66 8.47
C MET A 44 14.06 -11.31 8.98
N TYR A 45 14.85 -10.60 8.18
CA TYR A 45 15.43 -9.30 8.51
C TYR A 45 14.71 -8.13 7.85
N ILE A 46 13.71 -8.40 6.99
CA ILE A 46 12.97 -7.35 6.29
C ILE A 46 11.90 -6.76 7.22
N ASP A 47 11.95 -5.45 7.43
CA ASP A 47 10.94 -4.72 8.18
C ASP A 47 9.92 -4.07 7.25
N TYR A 48 8.87 -4.81 6.90
CA TYR A 48 7.79 -4.32 6.05
C TYR A 48 6.99 -3.17 6.68
N ARG A 49 7.03 -3.00 8.01
CA ARG A 49 6.37 -1.86 8.67
C ARG A 49 7.14 -0.58 8.43
N ALA A 50 8.48 -0.64 8.48
CA ALA A 50 9.33 0.49 8.12
C ALA A 50 9.13 0.86 6.64
N MET A 51 9.08 -0.13 5.74
CA MET A 51 8.83 0.10 4.30
C MET A 51 7.46 0.73 4.04
N ALA A 52 6.40 0.19 4.65
CA ALA A 52 5.06 0.76 4.55
C ALA A 52 5.00 2.24 4.99
N ARG A 53 5.67 2.56 6.11
CA ARG A 53 5.75 3.94 6.60
C ARG A 53 6.47 4.85 5.61
N ASP A 54 7.54 4.37 4.97
CA ASP A 54 8.25 5.12 3.95
C ASP A 54 7.38 5.35 2.72
N MET A 55 6.61 4.35 2.27
CA MET A 55 5.66 4.49 1.15
C MET A 55 4.59 5.54 1.42
N GLU A 56 4.06 5.59 2.64
CA GLU A 56 3.05 6.60 3.02
C GLU A 56 3.67 8.00 3.16
N TYR A 57 4.84 8.13 3.81
CA TYR A 57 5.49 9.42 4.03
C TYR A 57 6.12 10.02 2.78
N SER A 58 6.60 9.20 1.86
CA SER A 58 7.04 9.66 0.53
C SER A 58 5.87 10.16 -0.32
N GLY A 59 4.63 9.84 0.08
CA GLY A 59 3.43 10.15 -0.68
C GLY A 59 3.25 9.26 -1.89
N ASN A 60 3.96 8.13 -1.97
CA ASN A 60 3.82 7.13 -3.04
C ASN A 60 2.45 6.46 -3.01
N VAL A 61 1.92 6.23 -1.81
CA VAL A 61 0.61 5.63 -1.59
C VAL A 61 -0.18 6.44 -0.56
N PHE A 62 -1.49 6.29 -0.58
CA PHE A 62 -2.35 6.67 0.53
C PHE A 62 -3.27 5.51 0.91
N THR A 63 -3.82 5.55 2.12
CA THR A 63 -4.67 4.49 2.66
C THR A 63 -6.03 5.01 3.07
N LEU A 64 -7.05 4.14 3.00
CA LEU A 64 -8.38 4.38 3.54
C LEU A 64 -8.73 3.25 4.52
N GLU A 65 -9.02 3.61 5.78
CA GLU A 65 -9.51 2.66 6.79
C GLU A 65 -11.03 2.60 6.75
N THR A 66 -11.57 1.40 6.50
CA THR A 66 -13.03 1.15 6.44
C THR A 66 -13.56 0.39 7.66
N GLY A 67 -12.65 -0.08 8.52
CA GLY A 67 -12.97 -0.82 9.74
C GLY A 67 -11.72 -1.27 10.48
N PHE A 68 -11.91 -2.04 11.57
CA PHE A 68 -10.80 -2.66 12.28
C PHE A 68 -10.04 -3.62 11.35
N GLU A 69 -8.72 -3.40 11.22
CA GLU A 69 -7.85 -4.18 10.33
C GLU A 69 -8.38 -4.27 8.88
N GLN A 70 -8.95 -3.17 8.38
CA GLN A 70 -9.40 -3.05 7.00
C GLN A 70 -8.86 -1.77 6.39
N VAL A 71 -7.67 -1.89 5.79
CA VAL A 71 -6.90 -0.82 5.15
C VAL A 71 -6.90 -1.05 3.64
N HIS A 72 -7.49 -0.13 2.90
CA HIS A 72 -7.46 -0.11 1.44
C HIS A 72 -6.30 0.76 0.97
N VAL A 73 -5.47 0.24 0.07
CA VAL A 73 -4.25 0.92 -0.40
C VAL A 73 -4.40 1.39 -1.83
N PHE A 74 -3.93 2.60 -2.12
CA PHE A 74 -3.98 3.21 -3.43
C PHE A 74 -2.64 3.86 -3.76
N TRP A 75 -2.17 3.72 -5.00
CA TRP A 75 -1.09 4.57 -5.51
C TRP A 75 -1.55 6.02 -5.61
N ASN A 76 -0.64 6.94 -5.30
CA ASN A 76 -0.85 8.35 -5.46
C ASN A 76 -0.17 8.80 -6.76
N ARG A 77 -0.97 9.17 -7.77
CA ARG A 77 -0.52 9.54 -9.11
C ARG A 77 -1.10 10.88 -9.56
#